data_AF-A0A7K2YUZ6-F1
#
_entry.id   AF-A0A7K2YUZ6-F1
#
_cell.length_a   1.000
_cell.length_b   1.000
_cell.length_c   1.000
_cell.angle_alpha   90.00
_cell.angle_beta   90.00
_cell.angle_gamma   90.00
#
_symmetry.space_group_name_H-M   'P 1'
#
loop_
_entity.id
_entity.type
_entity.pdbx_description
1 polymer ?
#
loop_
_entity_poly.entity_id
_entity_poly.type
_entity_poly.pdbx_seq_one_letter_code
_entity_poly.pdbx_strand_id
1 'polypeptide(L)'
;MSSAGELSEEELQLIEERAGSATPGPWFVRDLDDRENMSLTAVSTMPGTGFDEKWPNFNSDDMVALTLVQDPEYATTRDELWDQNADFIACARQDIPRLISEVRRLRSLLK
;
A
#
# COMPACT_ATOMS: atom_id res chain seq x y z
N MET A 1 -13.10 20.36 -23.55
CA MET A 1 -11.96 20.52 -22.63
C MET A 1 -12.27 19.66 -21.43
N SER A 2 -11.67 18.47 -21.33
CA SER A 2 -11.81 17.66 -20.11
C SER A 2 -11.16 18.46 -18.98
N SER A 3 -11.93 18.78 -17.95
CA SER A 3 -11.35 19.40 -16.75
C SER A 3 -10.40 18.37 -16.13
N ALA A 4 -9.34 18.83 -15.47
CA ALA A 4 -8.32 17.97 -14.86
C ALA A 4 -8.83 17.03 -13.74
N GLY A 5 -10.15 16.84 -13.59
CA GLY A 5 -10.80 15.98 -12.61
C GLY A 5 -11.84 14.99 -13.14
N GLU A 6 -12.14 14.93 -14.45
CA GLU A 6 -13.05 13.91 -14.99
C GLU A 6 -12.29 12.72 -15.58
N LEU A 7 -12.30 11.59 -14.87
CA LEU A 7 -11.71 10.31 -15.34
C LEU A 7 -12.58 9.68 -16.43
N SER A 8 -12.07 9.36 -17.61
CA SER A 8 -12.85 8.60 -18.61
C SER A 8 -13.14 7.16 -18.14
N GLU A 9 -14.03 6.43 -18.83
CA GLU A 9 -14.23 5.01 -18.52
C GLU A 9 -12.97 4.19 -18.84
N GLU A 10 -12.25 4.55 -19.91
CA GLU A 10 -10.97 3.94 -20.25
C GLU A 10 -9.92 4.19 -19.16
N GLU A 11 -9.86 5.39 -18.58
CA GLU A 11 -8.96 5.69 -17.47
C GLU A 11 -9.31 4.89 -16.20
N LEU A 12 -10.60 4.75 -15.88
CA LEU A 12 -11.06 3.90 -14.76
C LEU A 12 -10.68 2.43 -14.98
N GLN A 13 -10.85 1.93 -16.20
CA GLN A 13 -10.46 0.57 -16.58
C GLN A 13 -8.95 0.37 -16.40
N LEU A 14 -8.12 1.32 -16.83
CA LEU A 14 -6.66 1.26 -16.65
C LEU A 14 -6.23 1.32 -15.18
N ILE A 15 -6.96 2.02 -14.31
CA ILE A 15 -6.71 2.00 -12.86
C ILE A 15 -7.07 0.62 -12.30
N GLU A 16 -8.23 0.07 -12.69
CA GLU A 16 -8.69 -1.23 -12.23
C GLU A 16 -7.74 -2.36 -12.65
N GLU A 17 -7.25 -2.35 -13.89
CA GLU A 17 -6.28 -3.32 -14.40
C GLU A 17 -4.94 -3.27 -13.66
N ARG A 18 -4.42 -2.07 -13.38
CA ARG A 18 -3.21 -1.89 -12.57
C ARG A 18 -3.41 -2.42 -11.16
N ALA A 19 -4.56 -2.11 -10.54
CA ALA A 19 -4.89 -2.67 -9.23
C ALA A 19 -5.00 -4.21 -9.30
N GLY A 20 -5.69 -4.76 -10.30
CA GLY A 20 -5.88 -6.21 -10.46
C GLY A 20 -4.58 -6.98 -10.69
N SER A 21 -3.57 -6.35 -11.32
CA SER A 21 -2.28 -6.96 -11.65
C SER A 21 -1.26 -6.94 -10.51
N ALA A 22 -1.51 -6.21 -9.43
CA ALA A 22 -0.64 -6.18 -8.25
C ALA A 22 -0.80 -7.44 -7.39
N THR A 23 0.12 -7.64 -6.42
CA THR A 23 0.06 -8.75 -5.46
C THR A 23 -1.33 -8.86 -4.82
N PRO A 24 -1.96 -10.05 -4.76
CA PRO A 24 -3.23 -10.24 -4.08
C PRO A 24 -3.18 -9.74 -2.62
N GLY A 25 -4.29 -9.15 -2.16
CA GLY A 25 -4.44 -8.70 -0.77
C GLY A 25 -5.05 -9.77 0.14
N PRO A 26 -5.31 -9.45 1.42
CA PRO A 26 -5.07 -8.15 2.07
C PRO A 26 -3.57 -7.86 2.26
N TRP A 27 -3.24 -6.57 2.35
CA TRP A 27 -1.90 -6.10 2.69
C TRP A 27 -1.92 -5.49 4.08
N PHE A 28 -0.82 -5.61 4.81
CA PHE A 28 -0.66 -5.19 6.19
C PHE A 28 0.65 -4.44 6.37
N VAL A 29 0.63 -3.37 7.17
CA VAL A 29 1.85 -2.70 7.61
C VAL A 29 2.60 -3.59 8.60
N ARG A 30 3.91 -3.63 8.44
CA ARG A 30 4.85 -4.33 9.31
C ARG A 30 5.90 -3.33 9.76
N ASP A 31 5.95 -3.15 11.07
CA ASP A 31 7.08 -2.50 11.72
C ASP A 31 8.03 -3.59 12.19
N LEU A 32 9.29 -3.49 11.78
CA LEU A 32 10.38 -4.40 12.12
C LEU A 32 11.49 -3.61 12.80
N ASP A 33 11.12 -2.73 13.72
CA ASP A 33 12.07 -2.18 14.67
C ASP A 33 12.58 -3.29 15.59
N ASP A 34 13.90 -3.42 15.66
CA ASP A 34 14.57 -4.33 16.58
C ASP A 34 15.28 -3.55 17.70
N ARG A 35 15.72 -4.27 18.73
CA ARG A 35 16.39 -3.65 19.89
C ARG A 35 17.73 -2.99 19.55
N GLU A 36 18.24 -3.20 18.34
CA GLU A 36 19.53 -2.68 17.89
C GLU A 36 19.35 -1.40 17.03
N ASN A 37 18.14 -0.80 17.01
CA ASN A 37 17.79 0.39 16.23
C ASN A 37 17.98 0.20 14.71
N MET A 38 17.85 -1.03 14.20
CA MET A 38 17.77 -1.27 12.76
C MET A 38 16.29 -1.28 12.34
N SER A 39 15.71 -0.09 12.18
CA SER A 39 14.29 0.03 11.87
C SER A 39 14.02 -0.25 10.38
N LEU A 40 13.07 -1.16 10.13
CA LEU A 40 12.53 -1.44 8.81
C LEU A 40 11.01 -1.39 8.84
N THR A 41 10.41 -0.62 7.95
CA THR A 41 8.95 -0.51 7.79
C THR A 41 8.59 -1.08 6.43
N ALA A 42 7.61 -1.98 6.41
CA ALA A 42 7.23 -2.73 5.23
C ALA A 42 5.71 -2.91 5.10
N VAL A 43 5.30 -3.33 3.91
CA VAL A 43 3.95 -3.81 3.60
C VAL A 43 4.05 -5.28 3.22
N SER A 44 3.19 -6.12 3.79
CA SER A 44 3.21 -7.58 3.63
C SER A 44 1.84 -8.17 3.37
N THR A 45 1.78 -9.35 2.76
CA THR A 45 0.57 -10.20 2.68
C THR A 45 0.26 -10.93 4.00
N MET A 46 1.20 -10.92 4.96
CA MET A 46 1.04 -11.60 6.24
C MET A 46 0.71 -10.61 7.37
N PRO A 47 -0.35 -10.87 8.16
CA PRO A 47 -0.73 -9.98 9.25
C PRO A 47 0.34 -9.93 10.33
N GLY A 48 0.53 -8.74 10.91
CA GLY A 48 1.27 -8.53 12.14
C GLY A 48 0.54 -9.11 13.35
N THR A 49 1.31 -9.53 14.36
CA THR A 49 0.81 -9.91 15.68
C THR A 49 0.86 -8.74 16.67
N GLY A 50 1.44 -7.60 16.29
CA GLY A 50 1.53 -6.37 17.09
C GLY A 50 2.81 -5.60 16.82
N PHE A 51 2.94 -4.42 17.44
CA PHE A 51 4.20 -3.69 17.54
C PHE A 51 5.19 -4.53 18.38
N ASP A 52 6.47 -4.55 17.98
CA ASP A 52 7.60 -5.16 18.69
C ASP A 52 7.79 -6.69 18.65
N GLU A 53 6.98 -7.44 17.89
CA GLU A 53 7.25 -8.89 17.75
C GLU A 53 8.27 -9.17 16.66
N LYS A 54 9.46 -9.65 17.08
CA LYS A 54 10.49 -10.19 16.18
C LYS A 54 9.82 -11.20 15.25
N TRP A 55 9.91 -10.98 13.94
CA TRP A 55 9.34 -11.91 12.96
C TRP A 55 10.11 -13.23 13.01
N PRO A 56 9.59 -14.29 13.67
CA PRO A 56 10.39 -15.47 13.98
C PRO A 56 10.65 -16.34 12.74
N ASN A 57 9.84 -16.12 11.69
CA ASN A 57 9.87 -16.79 10.39
C ASN A 57 9.83 -15.75 9.27
N PHE A 58 10.73 -14.75 9.33
CA PHE A 58 10.84 -13.76 8.25
C PHE A 58 10.97 -14.47 6.90
N ASN A 59 10.12 -14.09 5.96
CA ASN A 59 10.17 -14.56 4.59
C ASN A 59 10.02 -13.36 3.66
N SER A 60 11.03 -13.13 2.83
CA SER A 60 11.02 -12.03 1.86
C SER A 60 9.91 -12.18 0.81
N ASP A 61 9.44 -13.40 0.56
CA ASP A 61 8.40 -13.68 -0.43
C ASP A 61 7.03 -13.10 -0.02
N ASP A 62 6.86 -12.78 1.26
CA ASP A 62 5.65 -12.17 1.79
C ASP A 62 5.66 -10.62 1.73
N MET A 63 6.76 -10.01 1.24
CA MET A 63 6.92 -8.56 1.14
C MET A 63 6.31 -7.99 -0.14
N VAL A 64 5.58 -6.89 0.02
CA VAL A 64 4.98 -6.11 -1.08
C VAL A 64 5.77 -4.83 -1.33
N ALA A 65 6.15 -4.12 -0.27
CA ALA A 65 6.91 -2.87 -0.36
C ALA A 65 7.73 -2.64 0.92
N LEU A 66 8.86 -1.94 0.78
CA LEU A 66 9.65 -1.42 1.90
C LEU A 66 9.55 0.11 1.86
N THR A 67 9.18 0.73 2.97
CA THR A 67 9.07 2.20 3.10
C THR A 67 10.11 2.79 4.04
N LEU A 68 10.72 1.97 4.91
CA LEU A 68 11.90 2.33 5.70
C LEU A 68 12.95 1.22 5.62
N VAL A 69 14.20 1.59 5.34
CA VAL A 69 15.39 0.73 5.51
C VAL A 69 16.53 1.63 5.97
N GLN A 70 16.87 1.56 7.26
CA GLN A 70 17.87 2.45 7.86
C GLN A 70 19.31 1.92 7.78
N ASP A 71 19.53 0.60 7.78
CA ASP A 71 20.86 0.03 7.68
C ASP A 71 20.95 -1.17 6.71
N PRO A 72 21.73 -1.06 5.61
CA PRO A 72 22.28 0.20 5.10
C PRO A 72 21.16 1.15 4.64
N GLU A 73 21.43 2.45 4.65
CA GLU A 73 20.45 3.47 4.33
C GLU A 73 19.97 3.38 2.87
N TYR A 74 18.75 2.88 2.67
CA TYR A 74 18.16 2.72 1.33
C TYR A 74 16.80 3.40 1.16
N ALA A 75 16.00 3.48 2.23
CA ALA A 75 14.67 4.09 2.18
C ALA A 75 14.48 4.96 3.42
N THR A 76 15.04 6.16 3.42
CA THR A 76 15.00 7.13 4.53
C THR A 76 14.54 8.47 3.98
N THR A 77 13.24 8.56 3.63
CA THR A 77 12.70 9.81 3.10
C THR A 77 12.88 10.95 4.10
N ARG A 78 13.25 12.15 3.63
CA ARG A 78 13.61 13.29 4.50
C ARG A 78 12.47 13.80 5.37
N ASP A 79 11.22 13.53 4.97
CA ASP A 79 10.02 13.92 5.69
C ASP A 79 9.65 12.94 6.81
N GLU A 80 10.37 11.83 6.91
CA GLU A 80 10.19 10.81 7.94
C GLU A 80 8.79 10.15 7.94
N LEU A 81 8.09 10.19 6.79
CA LEU A 81 6.71 9.69 6.66
C LEU A 81 6.62 8.21 6.23
N TRP A 82 7.61 7.39 6.55
CA TRP A 82 7.66 5.98 6.10
C TRP A 82 6.49 5.13 6.62
N ASP A 83 6.00 5.41 7.84
CA ASP A 83 4.84 4.72 8.42
C ASP A 83 3.56 5.10 7.68
N GLN A 84 3.38 6.38 7.38
CA GLN A 84 2.23 6.87 6.62
C GLN A 84 2.27 6.38 5.18
N ASN A 85 3.45 6.28 4.58
CA ASN A 85 3.64 5.69 3.26
C ASN A 85 3.25 4.20 3.26
N ALA A 86 3.64 3.44 4.29
CA ALA A 86 3.26 2.04 4.41
C ALA A 86 1.75 1.87 4.58
N ASP A 87 1.13 2.67 5.45
CA ASP A 87 -0.31 2.66 5.69
C ASP A 87 -1.10 3.00 4.42
N PHE A 88 -0.68 4.04 3.70
CA PHE A 88 -1.28 4.43 2.43
C PHE A 88 -1.21 3.29 1.40
N ILE A 89 -0.04 2.66 1.24
CA ILE A 89 0.15 1.55 0.29
C ILE A 89 -0.72 0.35 0.68
N ALA A 90 -0.73 -0.04 1.96
CA ALA A 90 -1.51 -1.16 2.45
C ALA A 90 -3.02 -0.94 2.23
N CYS A 91 -3.53 0.24 2.57
CA CYS A 91 -4.93 0.61 2.41
C CYS A 91 -5.35 0.71 0.94
N ALA A 92 -4.47 1.21 0.05
CA ALA A 92 -4.76 1.35 -1.37
C ALA A 92 -5.20 0.04 -2.04
N ARG A 93 -4.72 -1.12 -1.55
CA ARG A 93 -5.16 -2.45 -2.04
C ARG A 93 -6.66 -2.66 -1.94
N GLN A 94 -7.30 -2.10 -0.91
CA GLN A 94 -8.74 -2.19 -0.68
C GLN A 94 -9.49 -0.96 -1.18
N ASP A 95 -8.92 0.22 -0.99
CA ASP A 95 -9.59 1.48 -1.28
C ASP A 95 -9.73 1.73 -2.78
N ILE A 96 -8.72 1.41 -3.60
CA ILE A 96 -8.77 1.66 -5.04
C ILE A 96 -9.92 0.90 -5.73
N PRO A 97 -10.08 -0.44 -5.56
CA PRO A 97 -11.22 -1.14 -6.14
C PRO A 97 -12.58 -0.61 -5.65
N ARG A 98 -12.69 -0.22 -4.38
CA ARG A 98 -13.91 0.35 -3.80
C ARG A 98 -14.24 1.71 -4.40
N LEU A 99 -13.24 2.58 -4.56
CA LEU A 99 -13.40 3.89 -5.16
C LEU A 99 -13.84 3.79 -6.64
N ILE A 100 -13.25 2.90 -7.42
CA ILE A 100 -13.66 2.66 -8.82
C ILE A 100 -15.12 2.20 -8.88
N SER A 101 -15.48 1.23 -8.04
CA SER A 101 -16.86 0.73 -7.94
C SER A 101 -17.85 1.84 -7.59
N GLU A 102 -17.48 2.71 -6.65
CA GLU A 102 -18.31 3.84 -6.22
C GLU A 102 -18.46 4.89 -7.33
N VAL A 103 -17.38 5.24 -8.04
CA VAL A 103 -17.45 6.17 -9.18
C VAL A 103 -18.38 5.64 -10.27
N ARG A 104 -18.28 4.36 -10.65
CA ARG A 104 -19.17 3.74 -11.64
C ARG A 104 -20.62 3.72 -11.15
N ARG A 105 -20.86 3.42 -9.87
CA ARG A 105 -22.19 3.47 -9.26
C ARG A 105 -22.80 4.87 -9.36
N LEU A 106 -22.08 5.91 -8.95
CA LEU A 106 -22.54 7.29 -9.01
C LEU A 106 -22.85 7.73 -10.45
N ARG A 107 -21.98 7.40 -11.41
CA ARG A 107 -22.23 7.66 -12.84
C ARG A 107 -23.49 7.01 -13.36
N SER A 108 -23.80 5.79 -12.89
CA SER A 108 -25.03 5.09 -13.28
C SER A 108 -26.31 5.78 -12.80
N LEU A 109 -26.25 6.53 -11.69
CA LEU A 109 -27.38 7.25 -11.10
C LEU A 109 -27.62 8.64 -11.70
N LEU A 110 -26.61 9.21 -12.37
CA LEU A 110 -26.72 10.49 -13.08
C LEU A 110 -27.21 10.32 -14.52
N LYS A 111 -27.52 9.09 -14.94
CA LYS A 111 -28.12 8.79 -16.23
C LYS A 111 -29.60 9.18 -16.27
#